data_AF-F2LSP2-F1
#
_entry.id   AF-F2LSP2-F1
#
_cell.length_a   1.000
_cell.length_b   1.000
_cell.length_c   1.000
_cell.angle_alpha   90.00
_cell.angle_beta   90.00
_cell.angle_gamma   90.00
#
_symmetry.space_group_name_H-M   'P 1'
#
loop_
_entity.id
_entity.type
_entity.pdbx_description
1 polymer ?
#
loop_
_entity_poly.entity_id
_entity_poly.type
_entity_poly.pdbx_seq_one_letter_code
_entity_poly.pdbx_strand_id
1 'polypeptide(L)'
;MGYINPLLKLTAARDLLDLPIESRRAIVSVLRELRSQANDEAEVAWARRKGPMAAYWPAVATYARHLAHAVGHARSLPPSVATTSPNSTGDFTIAGLADASEGLGTACTCRLERGTDGNPT
;
A
#
# COMPACT_ATOMS: atom_id res chain seq x y z
N MET A 1 -25.35 -7.28 -14.86
CA MET A 1 -24.99 -5.84 -14.91
C MET A 1 -23.67 -5.66 -14.19
N GLY A 2 -22.60 -5.29 -14.90
CA GLY A 2 -21.28 -5.12 -14.30
C GLY A 2 -21.27 -3.91 -13.35
N TYR A 3 -20.93 -4.13 -12.09
CA TYR A 3 -20.63 -3.05 -11.15
C TYR A 3 -19.35 -2.35 -11.62
N ILE A 4 -19.49 -1.19 -12.26
CA ILE A 4 -18.35 -0.36 -12.65
C ILE A 4 -17.89 0.37 -11.40
N ASN A 5 -16.70 0.01 -10.90
CA ASN A 5 -16.11 0.67 -9.74
C ASN A 5 -15.79 2.13 -10.10
N PRO A 6 -16.37 3.14 -9.40
CA PRO A 6 -16.12 4.54 -9.69
C PRO A 6 -14.66 4.95 -9.46
N LEU A 7 -13.91 4.24 -8.59
CA LEU A 7 -12.50 4.53 -8.36
C LEU A 7 -11.66 4.37 -9.63
N LEU A 8 -11.96 3.40 -10.50
CA LEU A 8 -11.23 3.18 -11.75
C LEU A 8 -11.43 4.30 -12.80
N LYS A 9 -12.41 5.18 -12.57
CA LYS A 9 -12.57 6.40 -13.39
C LYS A 9 -11.47 7.42 -13.09
N LEU A 10 -10.88 7.38 -11.89
CA LEU A 10 -9.81 8.27 -11.47
C LEU A 10 -8.47 7.80 -12.06
N THR A 11 -7.68 8.74 -12.56
CA THR A 11 -6.37 8.44 -13.19
C THR A 11 -5.43 7.76 -12.21
N ALA A 12 -5.30 8.28 -10.99
CA ALA A 12 -4.42 7.72 -9.96
C ALA A 12 -4.79 6.28 -9.54
N ALA A 13 -6.05 5.88 -9.65
CA ALA A 13 -6.46 4.52 -9.32
C ALA A 13 -6.04 3.50 -10.39
N ARG A 14 -5.69 3.95 -11.61
CA ARG A 14 -5.21 3.10 -12.69
C ARG A 14 -3.78 2.63 -12.46
N ASP A 15 -2.96 3.44 -11.79
CA ASP A 15 -1.57 3.10 -11.44
C ASP A 15 -1.50 1.82 -10.58
N LEU A 16 -2.54 1.56 -9.79
CA LEU A 16 -2.66 0.33 -9.00
C LEU A 16 -2.84 -0.94 -9.87
N LEU A 17 -3.33 -0.78 -11.10
CA LEU A 17 -3.50 -1.89 -12.04
C LEU A 17 -2.17 -2.28 -12.68
N ASP A 18 -1.23 -1.34 -12.82
CA ASP A 18 0.09 -1.56 -13.42
C ASP A 18 1.08 -2.25 -12.47
N LEU A 19 0.75 -2.31 -11.17
CA LEU A 19 1.57 -3.01 -10.18
C LEU A 19 1.74 -4.50 -10.50
N PRO A 20 2.88 -5.12 -10.13
CA PRO A 20 3.07 -6.57 -10.24
C PRO A 20 1.96 -7.35 -9.53
N ILE A 21 1.63 -8.54 -10.07
CA ILE A 21 0.54 -9.37 -9.54
C ILE A 21 0.71 -9.69 -8.05
N GLU A 22 1.93 -9.93 -7.58
CA GLU A 22 2.19 -10.24 -6.18
C GLU A 22 1.93 -9.04 -5.27
N SER A 23 2.33 -7.83 -5.69
CA SER A 23 2.00 -6.59 -4.98
C SER A 23 0.49 -6.36 -4.92
N ARG A 24 -0.22 -6.59 -6.04
CA ARG A 24 -1.68 -6.49 -6.08
C ARG A 24 -2.35 -7.48 -5.13
N ARG A 25 -1.87 -8.73 -5.07
CA ARG A 25 -2.38 -9.75 -4.14
C ARG A 25 -2.18 -9.35 -2.68
N ALA A 26 -0.98 -8.86 -2.34
CA ALA A 26 -0.69 -8.38 -0.99
C ALA A 26 -1.64 -7.24 -0.60
N ILE A 27 -1.84 -6.26 -1.47
CA ILE A 27 -2.77 -5.14 -1.26
C ILE A 27 -4.20 -5.64 -1.08
N VAL A 28 -4.67 -6.54 -1.95
CA VAL A 28 -6.03 -7.12 -1.85
C VAL A 28 -6.23 -7.86 -0.53
N SER A 29 -5.21 -8.59 -0.06
CA SER A 29 -5.25 -9.28 1.23
C SER A 29 -5.45 -8.28 2.39
N VAL A 30 -4.62 -7.23 2.43
CA VAL A 30 -4.72 -6.19 3.46
C VAL A 30 -6.08 -5.47 3.41
N LEU A 31 -6.60 -5.16 2.22
CA LEU A 31 -7.88 -4.48 2.08
C LEU A 31 -9.08 -5.33 2.53
N ARG A 32 -9.01 -6.66 2.32
CA ARG A 32 -10.03 -7.59 2.82
C ARG A 32 -10.01 -7.68 4.34
N GLU A 33 -8.82 -7.71 4.92
CA GLU A 33 -8.63 -7.73 6.37
C GLU A 33 -9.12 -6.42 7.01
N LEU A 34 -8.72 -5.28 6.43
CA LEU A 34 -9.15 -3.95 6.87
C LEU A 34 -10.68 -3.82 6.84
N ARG A 35 -11.33 -4.38 5.82
CA ARG A 35 -12.80 -4.44 5.76
C ARG A 35 -13.38 -5.22 6.94
N SER A 36 -12.80 -6.36 7.30
CA SER A 36 -13.27 -7.17 8.42
C SER A 36 -13.18 -6.37 9.73
N GLN A 37 -11.98 -5.87 10.03
CA GLN A 37 -11.71 -5.10 11.25
C GLN A 37 -12.56 -3.84 11.33
N ALA A 38 -12.79 -3.14 10.21
CA ALA A 38 -13.67 -1.99 10.20
C ALA A 38 -15.12 -2.35 10.56
N ASN A 39 -15.65 -3.50 10.14
CA ASN A 39 -16.99 -3.91 10.57
C ASN A 39 -17.03 -4.21 12.08
N ASP A 40 -16.00 -4.86 12.61
CA ASP A 40 -15.90 -5.15 14.05
C ASP A 40 -15.85 -3.85 14.87
N GLU A 41 -15.06 -2.87 14.43
CA GLU A 41 -14.98 -1.54 15.06
C GLU A 41 -16.29 -0.75 14.95
N ALA A 42 -17.09 -0.97 13.89
CA ALA A 42 -18.42 -0.39 13.77
C ALA A 42 -19.34 -0.90 14.90
N GLU A 43 -19.34 -2.21 15.16
CA GLU A 43 -20.12 -2.82 16.23
C GLU A 43 -19.67 -2.32 17.61
N VAL A 44 -18.36 -2.20 17.84
CA VAL A 44 -17.81 -1.61 19.06
C VAL A 44 -18.25 -0.14 19.22
N ALA A 45 -18.25 0.65 18.15
CA ALA A 45 -18.69 2.03 18.18
C ALA A 45 -20.20 2.17 18.44
N TRP A 46 -21.02 1.27 17.90
CA TRP A 46 -22.45 1.19 18.20
C TRP A 46 -22.69 0.88 19.68
N ALA A 47 -22.02 -0.15 20.21
CA ALA A 47 -22.14 -0.54 21.62
C ALA A 47 -21.76 0.61 22.57
N ARG A 48 -20.75 1.40 22.19
CA ARG A 48 -20.27 2.58 22.94
C ARG A 48 -21.08 3.85 22.67
N ARG A 49 -22.16 3.79 21.88
CA ARG A 49 -23.03 4.93 21.51
C ARG A 49 -22.28 6.07 20.81
N LYS A 50 -21.24 5.74 20.03
CA LYS A 50 -20.46 6.72 19.24
C LYS A 50 -21.00 6.79 17.81
N GLY A 51 -22.16 7.43 17.64
CA GLY A 51 -22.88 7.49 16.35
C GLY A 51 -22.03 7.86 15.13
N PRO A 52 -21.27 8.96 15.14
CA PRO A 52 -20.43 9.34 14.01
C PRO A 52 -19.35 8.32 13.66
N MET A 53 -18.72 7.70 14.66
CA MET A 53 -17.71 6.65 14.41
C MET A 53 -18.36 5.36 13.92
N ALA A 54 -19.52 5.02 14.45
CA ALA A 54 -20.25 3.84 14.02
C ALA A 54 -20.75 3.94 12.56
N ALA A 55 -20.96 5.15 12.05
CA ALA A 55 -21.23 5.41 10.63
C ALA A 55 -19.96 5.49 9.77
N TYR A 56 -18.84 5.98 10.33
CA TYR A 56 -17.56 6.08 9.63
C TYR A 56 -16.98 4.72 9.25
N TRP A 57 -16.99 3.76 10.19
CA TRP A 57 -16.38 2.45 9.97
C TRP A 57 -16.98 1.64 8.79
N PRO A 58 -18.30 1.56 8.61
CA PRO A 58 -18.91 0.96 7.42
C PRO A 58 -18.52 1.65 6.11
N ALA A 59 -18.26 2.96 6.15
CA ALA A 59 -17.74 3.68 4.98
C ALA A 59 -16.33 3.18 4.62
N VAL A 60 -15.44 3.04 5.61
CA VAL A 60 -14.11 2.44 5.43
C VAL A 60 -14.21 1.03 4.85
N ALA A 61 -15.08 0.18 5.41
CA ALA A 61 -15.32 -1.17 4.92
C ALA A 61 -15.79 -1.20 3.45
N THR A 62 -16.63 -0.24 3.06
CA THR A 62 -17.13 -0.08 1.69
C THR A 62 -16.02 0.32 0.72
N TYR A 63 -15.22 1.32 1.06
CA TYR A 63 -14.09 1.75 0.22
C TYR A 63 -13.02 0.68 0.10
N ALA A 64 -12.68 -0.02 1.20
CA ALA A 64 -11.74 -1.14 1.18
C ALA A 64 -12.22 -2.26 0.25
N ARG A 65 -13.53 -2.59 0.28
CA ARG A 65 -14.14 -3.55 -0.66
C ARG A 65 -14.01 -3.09 -2.11
N HIS A 66 -14.35 -1.85 -2.40
CA HIS A 66 -14.26 -1.32 -3.76
C HIS A 66 -12.83 -1.37 -4.27
N LEU A 67 -11.86 -0.92 -3.47
CA LEU A 67 -10.46 -0.93 -3.86
C LEU A 67 -9.93 -2.36 -4.06
N ALA A 68 -10.27 -3.30 -3.17
CA ALA A 68 -9.90 -4.71 -3.32
C ALA A 68 -10.46 -5.31 -4.60
N HIS A 69 -11.69 -4.95 -4.97
CA HIS A 69 -12.30 -5.39 -6.21
C HIS A 69 -11.60 -4.81 -7.43
N ALA A 70 -11.27 -3.51 -7.43
CA ALA A 70 -10.54 -2.86 -8.53
C ALA A 70 -9.18 -3.53 -8.78
N VAL A 71 -8.38 -3.68 -7.72
CA VAL A 71 -7.01 -4.21 -7.81
C VAL A 71 -7.01 -5.71 -8.16
N GLY A 72 -7.98 -6.47 -7.65
CA GLY A 72 -8.10 -7.90 -7.93
C GLY A 72 -8.57 -8.24 -9.36
N HIS A 73 -9.27 -7.32 -10.03
CA HIS A 73 -9.77 -7.53 -11.41
C HIS A 73 -8.84 -6.99 -12.49
N ALA A 74 -7.69 -6.41 -12.12
CA ALA A 74 -6.67 -6.00 -13.07
C ALA A 74 -6.21 -7.22 -13.87
N ARG A 75 -6.62 -7.29 -15.14
CA ARG A 75 -6.18 -8.33 -16.07
C ARG A 75 -4.67 -8.23 -16.16
N SER A 76 -3.95 -9.22 -15.62
CA SER A 76 -2.53 -9.35 -15.89
C SER A 76 -2.37 -9.63 -17.39
N LEU A 77 -2.00 -8.62 -18.16
CA LEU A 77 -1.31 -8.91 -19.40
C LEU A 77 -0.01 -9.62 -18.99
N PRO A 78 0.33 -10.78 -19.59
CA PRO A 78 1.65 -11.36 -19.37
C PRO A 78 2.72 -10.30 -19.69
N PRO A 79 3.87 -10.30 -18.99
CA PRO A 79 5.04 -9.51 -19.39
C PRO A 79 5.59 -10.06 -20.72
N SER A 80 4.87 -9.80 -21.80
CA SER A 80 5.20 -10.08 -23.20
C SER A 80 4.91 -8.74 -23.86
N VAL A 81 5.86 -7.81 -23.97
CA VAL A 81 6.90 -7.78 -25.02
C VAL A 81 8.18 -7.07 -24.53
N ALA A 82 8.71 -7.40 -23.35
CA ALA A 82 10.12 -7.09 -23.06
C ALA A 82 11.01 -8.25 -23.53
N THR A 83 10.87 -8.63 -24.81
CA THR A 83 11.73 -9.60 -25.47
C THR A 83 12.74 -8.82 -26.31
N THR A 84 13.97 -8.80 -25.80
CA THR A 84 15.23 -8.85 -26.56
C THR A 84 15.77 -7.54 -27.14
N SER A 85 16.82 -7.03 -26.50
CA SER A 85 18.08 -6.83 -27.23
C SER A 85 19.28 -7.16 -26.34
N PRO A 86 19.90 -8.34 -26.49
CA PRO A 86 21.31 -8.56 -26.17
C PRO A 86 22.09 -8.23 -27.44
N ASN A 87 22.41 -6.96 -27.65
CA ASN A 87 23.57 -6.60 -28.47
C ASN A 87 23.95 -5.14 -28.21
N SER A 88 24.87 -4.96 -27.26
CA SER A 88 25.95 -4.00 -27.42
C SER A 88 27.16 -4.55 -26.67
N THR A 89 27.94 -5.35 -27.40
CA THR A 89 29.38 -5.49 -27.20
C THR A 89 29.96 -4.09 -27.11
N GLY A 90 30.22 -3.66 -25.88
CA GLY A 90 30.89 -2.42 -25.52
C GLY A 90 31.86 -2.77 -24.42
N ASP A 91 33.03 -3.23 -24.85
CA ASP A 91 34.25 -3.35 -24.11
C ASP A 91 34.47 -2.10 -23.23
N PHE A 92 34.42 -2.26 -21.90
CA PHE A 92 34.80 -1.19 -20.97
C PHE A 92 35.80 -1.76 -19.97
N THR A 93 37.06 -1.54 -20.31
CA THR A 93 38.26 -1.74 -19.49
C THR A 93 38.06 -1.21 -18.07
N ILE A 94 38.12 -2.08 -17.07
CA ILE A 94 38.36 -1.68 -15.68
C ILE A 94 39.86 -1.41 -15.56
N ALA A 95 40.22 -0.13 -15.64
CA ALA A 95 41.48 0.40 -15.14
C ALA A 95 41.16 1.45 -14.08
N GLY A 96 41.85 1.37 -12.94
CA GLY A 96 42.00 2.54 -12.06
C GLY A 96 41.37 2.41 -10.68
N LEU A 97 42.14 1.79 -9.79
CA LEU A 97 42.17 2.02 -8.35
C LEU A 97 42.28 3.53 -8.04
N ALA A 98 41.37 4.08 -7.22
CA ALA A 98 41.63 5.33 -6.48
C ALA A 98 40.76 5.42 -5.21
N ASP A 99 41.46 5.21 -4.10
CA ASP A 99 41.32 5.82 -2.78
C ASP A 99 40.40 7.06 -2.68
N ALA A 100 39.43 7.04 -1.77
CA ALA A 100 38.93 8.24 -1.09
C ALA A 100 38.09 7.85 0.14
N SER A 101 38.74 8.08 1.27
CA SER A 101 38.26 8.20 2.64
C SER A 101 37.00 9.07 2.86
N GLU A 102 36.33 8.76 3.98
CA GLU A 102 35.65 9.67 4.91
C GLU A 102 34.26 10.24 4.57
N GLY A 103 33.33 10.05 5.54
CA GLY A 103 32.57 11.18 6.05
C GLY A 103 31.06 11.06 6.15
N LEU A 104 30.60 10.67 7.35
CA LEU A 104 29.42 11.21 8.07
C LEU A 104 27.99 10.92 7.55
N GLY A 105 27.20 10.33 8.47
CA GLY A 105 25.81 10.75 8.65
C GLY A 105 24.72 9.68 8.64
N THR A 106 24.82 8.62 9.45
CA THR A 106 23.68 7.73 9.70
C THR A 106 23.51 7.45 11.19
N ALA A 107 22.69 8.26 11.86
CA ALA A 107 21.98 7.92 13.08
C ALA A 107 20.88 8.95 13.35
N CYS A 108 19.70 8.79 12.74
CA CYS A 108 18.50 9.45 13.23
C CYS A 108 17.81 8.48 14.19
N THR A 109 18.18 8.57 15.46
CA THR A 109 17.59 7.84 16.58
C THR A 109 16.36 8.59 17.07
N CYS A 110 15.18 8.28 16.54
CA CYS A 110 13.94 8.71 17.17
C CYS A 110 13.63 7.77 18.35
N ARG A 111 14.15 8.17 19.51
CA ARG A 111 13.89 7.63 20.85
C ARG A 111 12.40 7.74 21.17
N LEU A 112 11.78 6.59 21.47
CA LEU A 112 10.47 6.47 22.13
C LEU A 112 10.52 7.14 23.52
N GLU A 113 9.72 8.18 23.73
CA GLU A 113 9.39 8.69 25.06
C GLU A 113 8.17 7.90 25.60
N ARG A 114 8.41 7.01 26.57
CA ARG A 114 7.43 6.62 27.61
C ARG A 114 7.35 7.82 28.58
N GLY A 115 6.21 8.33 29.06
CA GLY A 115 5.01 7.65 29.50
C GLY A 115 5.00 7.60 31.03
N THR A 116 4.52 8.67 31.68
CA THR A 116 4.08 8.81 33.10
C THR A 116 3.42 10.19 33.22
N ASP A 117 2.44 10.55 34.04
CA ASP A 117 1.41 9.94 34.87
C ASP A 117 0.59 11.16 35.36
N GLY A 118 -0.72 11.04 35.56
CA GLY A 118 -1.48 12.14 36.17
C GLY A 118 -2.99 12.03 36.04
N ASN A 119 -3.60 11.14 36.81
CA ASN A 119 -5.04 11.15 37.09
C ASN A 119 -5.31 11.91 38.41
N PRO A 120 -6.19 12.92 38.44
CA PRO A 120 -6.68 13.49 39.69
C PRO A 120 -8.01 12.82 40.12
N THR A 121 -8.00 12.21 41.31
CA THR A 121 -9.19 11.97 42.14
C THR A 121 -8.95 12.54 43.51
#